data_AF-B8BTH8-F1
#
_entry.id   AF-B8BTH8-F1
#
_cell.length_a   1.000
_cell.length_b   1.000
_cell.length_c   1.000
_cell.angle_alpha   90.00
_cell.angle_beta   90.00
_cell.angle_gamma   90.00
#
_symmetry.space_group_name_H-M   'P 1'
#
loop_
_entity.id
_entity.type
_entity.pdbx_description
1 polymer ?
#
loop_
_entity_poly.entity_id
_entity_poly.type
_entity_poly.pdbx_seq_one_letter_code
_entity_poly.pdbx_strand_id
1 'polypeptide(L)'
;MHILWRFSERFRVVARRGTKLFFGASVLAAAQGAYFLAQYRLSHGDAPHPASPSRGIVVVTSEDGDDDDGGSTIDRRNAGALVSRFTQLHKLRLDHILESNSPRWGDLVSRLRAPFLTRRNESNDKYQCTSIARGKEDGITANENPLRLFVVGDSLAVGVGTSKSGTPILPESIARHLSKELGGRPVHWTCLGTPGASTKRITGDIEQWFQVASNKDDYDVVVVLAGLNDLKGIMLPFLTTDDGRNDATFKEGLRNIFFLLRSKLRWKVEKLREKRNRTGNDDIDGHLEEAEDTSTDISSIQPPESRPLVVIPALPTLPIPLFQYPPLCWFIHSLFECLDDDKRALSNEHPDAILFVDAPSPKLIESIEEERVILALNDVKDRTKRKIESLMKEHSLSYSQPDK
;
A
#
# COMPACT_ATOMS: atom_id res chain seq x y z
N MET A 1 33.58 -19.86 -39.81
CA MET A 1 32.63 -20.72 -39.06
C MET A 1 33.20 -21.39 -37.82
N HIS A 2 34.45 -21.89 -37.81
CA HIS A 2 35.02 -22.63 -36.66
C HIS A 2 35.16 -21.83 -35.33
N ILE A 3 35.32 -20.51 -35.41
CA ILE A 3 35.46 -19.62 -34.24
C ILE A 3 34.11 -19.40 -33.52
N LEU A 4 33.02 -19.23 -34.29
CA LEU A 4 31.66 -19.08 -33.75
C LEU A 4 31.19 -20.37 -33.04
N TRP A 5 31.59 -21.54 -33.56
CA TRP A 5 31.26 -22.83 -32.92
C TRP A 5 31.98 -23.00 -31.57
N ARG A 6 33.28 -22.66 -31.49
CA ARG A 6 34.03 -22.68 -30.21
C ARG A 6 33.52 -21.66 -29.19
N PHE A 7 32.98 -20.52 -29.64
CA PHE A 7 32.39 -19.52 -28.76
C PHE A 7 31.06 -20.03 -28.16
N SER A 8 30.21 -20.66 -28.98
CA SER A 8 28.95 -21.30 -28.56
C SER A 8 29.17 -22.40 -27.51
N GLU A 9 30.20 -23.23 -27.68
CA GLU A 9 30.48 -24.34 -26.77
C GLU A 9 31.01 -23.87 -25.41
N ARG A 10 31.88 -22.85 -25.40
CA ARG A 10 32.32 -22.19 -24.16
C ARG A 10 31.16 -21.48 -23.46
N PHE A 11 30.26 -20.84 -24.21
CA PHE A 11 29.08 -20.19 -23.65
C PHE A 11 28.11 -21.19 -23.01
N ARG A 12 27.90 -22.38 -23.59
CA ARG A 12 27.07 -23.44 -22.97
C ARG A 12 27.66 -23.99 -21.69
N VAL A 13 28.98 -24.16 -21.61
CA VAL A 13 29.64 -24.65 -20.38
C VAL A 13 29.58 -23.59 -19.28
N VAL A 14 29.80 -22.32 -19.61
CA VAL A 14 29.64 -21.19 -18.69
C VAL A 14 28.18 -21.04 -18.26
N ALA A 15 27.21 -21.15 -19.17
CA ALA A 15 25.79 -21.09 -18.85
C ALA A 15 25.33 -22.26 -17.97
N ARG A 16 25.83 -23.49 -18.17
CA ARG A 16 25.54 -24.65 -17.30
C ARG A 16 26.17 -24.55 -15.92
N ARG A 17 27.36 -23.95 -15.79
CA ARG A 17 27.97 -23.68 -14.48
C ARG A 17 27.30 -22.51 -13.77
N GLY A 18 26.97 -21.46 -14.53
CA GLY A 18 26.23 -20.28 -14.06
C GLY A 18 24.83 -20.64 -13.55
N THR A 19 24.08 -21.48 -14.26
CA THR A 19 22.73 -21.91 -13.82
C THR A 19 22.73 -22.67 -12.50
N LYS A 20 23.74 -23.53 -12.24
CA LYS A 20 23.86 -24.22 -10.95
C LYS A 20 24.18 -23.27 -9.80
N LEU A 21 25.08 -22.31 -10.01
CA LEU A 21 25.41 -21.27 -9.03
C LEU A 21 24.21 -20.36 -8.75
N PHE A 22 23.49 -19.98 -9.81
CA PHE A 22 22.30 -19.13 -9.69
C PHE A 22 21.19 -19.83 -8.89
N PHE A 23 20.95 -21.11 -9.17
CA PHE A 23 19.95 -21.89 -8.43
C PHE A 23 20.33 -22.05 -6.95
N GLY A 24 21.62 -22.33 -6.66
CA GLY A 24 22.12 -22.43 -5.29
C GLY A 24 21.97 -21.12 -4.51
N ALA A 25 22.32 -19.99 -5.13
CA ALA A 25 22.20 -18.67 -4.53
C ALA A 25 20.73 -18.30 -4.24
N SER A 26 19.81 -18.59 -5.18
CA SER A 26 18.38 -18.33 -4.99
C SER A 26 17.77 -19.17 -3.86
N VAL A 27 18.16 -20.45 -3.74
CA VAL A 27 17.68 -21.32 -2.65
C VAL A 27 18.21 -20.84 -1.29
N LEU A 28 19.49 -20.46 -1.21
CA LEU A 28 20.07 -19.88 0.00
C LEU A 28 19.39 -18.58 0.40
N ALA A 29 19.16 -17.67 -0.56
CA ALA A 29 18.46 -16.41 -0.32
C ALA A 29 17.02 -16.65 0.17
N ALA A 30 16.30 -17.61 -0.44
CA ALA A 30 14.95 -17.98 0.00
C ALA A 30 14.94 -18.57 1.41
N ALA A 31 15.89 -19.46 1.72
CA ALA A 31 16.02 -20.05 3.06
C ALA A 31 16.38 -19.00 4.12
N GLN A 32 17.29 -18.08 3.80
CA GLN A 32 17.67 -16.97 4.67
C GLN A 32 16.49 -16.02 4.89
N GLY A 33 15.74 -15.67 3.84
CA GLY A 33 14.53 -14.87 3.95
C GLY A 33 13.46 -15.54 4.81
N ALA A 34 13.22 -16.84 4.63
CA ALA A 34 12.29 -17.61 5.44
C ALA A 34 12.71 -17.68 6.91
N TYR A 35 14.01 -17.86 7.19
CA TYR A 35 14.55 -17.85 8.55
C TYR A 35 14.30 -16.51 9.25
N PHE A 36 14.62 -15.40 8.58
CA PHE A 36 14.39 -14.07 9.16
C PHE A 36 12.92 -13.76 9.37
N LEU A 37 12.06 -14.14 8.43
CA LEU A 37 10.62 -13.96 8.58
C LEU A 37 10.07 -14.78 9.75
N ALA A 38 10.52 -16.02 9.92
CA ALA A 38 10.14 -16.86 11.05
C ALA A 38 10.64 -16.27 12.37
N GLN A 39 11.90 -15.82 12.45
CA GLN A 39 12.45 -15.19 13.64
C GLN A 39 11.73 -13.89 14.00
N TYR A 40 11.37 -13.08 12.99
CA TYR A 40 10.59 -11.86 13.18
C TYR A 40 9.22 -12.17 13.79
N ARG A 41 8.49 -13.14 13.23
CA ARG A 41 7.18 -13.56 13.76
C ARG A 41 7.29 -14.15 15.17
N LEU A 42 8.32 -14.95 15.45
CA LEU A 42 8.54 -15.50 16.80
C LEU A 42 8.83 -14.40 17.83
N SER A 43 9.47 -13.31 17.43
CA SER A 43 9.86 -12.22 18.34
C SER A 43 8.77 -11.15 18.52
N HIS A 44 7.98 -10.89 17.48
CA HIS A 44 7.01 -9.79 17.46
C HIS A 44 5.54 -10.25 17.39
N GLY A 45 5.30 -11.55 17.26
CA GLY A 45 3.96 -12.09 16.99
C GLY A 45 3.45 -11.76 15.60
N ASP A 46 2.17 -12.04 15.36
CA ASP A 46 1.48 -11.52 14.18
C ASP A 46 1.17 -10.05 14.43
N ALA A 47 1.45 -9.21 13.42
CA ALA A 47 1.14 -7.79 13.51
C ALA A 47 -0.38 -7.63 13.70
N PRO A 48 -0.84 -6.76 14.61
CA PRO A 48 -2.26 -6.52 14.78
C PRO A 48 -2.87 -6.12 13.43
N HIS A 49 -4.01 -6.73 13.12
CA HIS A 49 -4.77 -6.41 11.91
C HIS A 49 -5.86 -5.42 12.32
N PRO A 50 -5.78 -4.14 11.91
CA PRO A 50 -6.91 -3.25 12.08
C PRO A 50 -8.12 -3.83 11.35
N ALA A 51 -9.31 -3.58 11.92
CA ALA A 51 -10.55 -4.08 11.35
C ALA A 51 -10.69 -3.60 9.90
N SER A 52 -11.07 -4.51 9.02
CA SER A 52 -11.39 -4.23 7.62
C SER A 52 -12.81 -4.72 7.37
N PRO A 53 -13.72 -3.87 6.88
CA PRO A 53 -13.49 -2.49 6.47
C PRO A 53 -13.31 -1.53 7.66
N SER A 54 -12.54 -0.46 7.46
CA SER A 54 -12.39 0.64 8.42
C SER A 54 -12.78 1.97 7.81
N ARG A 55 -13.23 2.90 8.65
CA ARG A 55 -13.69 4.23 8.22
C ARG A 55 -13.22 5.28 9.21
N GLY A 56 -13.00 6.49 8.71
CA GLY A 56 -12.69 7.64 9.55
C GLY A 56 -12.99 8.95 8.83
N ILE A 57 -12.93 10.03 9.60
CA ILE A 57 -13.06 11.40 9.12
C ILE A 57 -11.83 12.14 9.60
N VAL A 58 -11.18 12.88 8.70
CA VAL A 58 -10.06 13.75 9.04
C VAL A 58 -10.40 15.17 8.66
N VAL A 59 -10.16 16.08 9.60
CA VAL A 59 -10.26 17.54 9.43
C VAL A 59 -8.95 18.10 9.99
N VAL A 60 -8.21 18.85 9.18
CA VAL A 60 -7.00 19.55 9.62
C VAL A 60 -7.34 21.03 9.75
N THR A 61 -7.20 21.59 10.94
CA THR A 61 -7.39 23.02 11.15
C THR A 61 -6.08 23.75 10.85
N SER A 62 -6.14 24.90 10.17
CA SER A 62 -4.95 25.71 9.88
C SER A 62 -4.23 26.21 11.13
N GLU A 63 -4.92 26.20 12.28
CA GLU A 63 -4.35 26.50 13.61
C GLU A 63 -3.47 25.36 14.15
N ASP A 64 -3.50 24.16 13.54
CA ASP A 64 -2.55 23.09 13.83
C ASP A 64 -1.18 23.35 13.18
N GLY A 65 -0.92 24.58 12.74
CA GLY A 65 0.37 25.07 12.29
C GLY A 65 1.35 25.11 13.45
N ASP A 66 2.13 24.05 13.57
CA ASP A 66 3.35 23.88 14.37
C ASP A 66 3.19 23.58 15.88
N ASP A 67 1.97 23.56 16.42
CA ASP A 67 1.71 23.09 17.79
C ASP A 67 1.33 21.58 17.81
N ASP A 68 2.35 20.73 17.71
CA ASP A 68 2.28 19.26 17.80
C ASP A 68 1.56 18.78 19.09
N ASP A 69 0.29 18.37 18.95
CA ASP A 69 -0.49 17.78 20.04
C ASP A 69 -0.47 16.24 19.99
N GLY A 70 0.20 15.66 20.98
CA GLY A 70 -0.45 14.62 21.79
C GLY A 70 -0.45 13.18 21.31
N GLY A 71 0.39 12.80 20.33
CA GLY A 71 0.65 11.39 20.01
C GLY A 71 1.24 10.64 21.22
N SER A 72 0.45 9.76 21.83
CA SER A 72 0.74 8.96 23.03
C SER A 72 2.24 8.68 23.27
N THR A 73 2.80 9.31 24.30
CA THR A 73 4.06 8.86 24.91
C THR A 73 3.91 7.41 25.34
N ILE A 74 4.80 6.51 24.89
CA ILE A 74 5.39 5.43 25.70
C ILE A 74 6.52 4.67 24.97
N ASP A 75 7.56 4.46 25.77
CA ASP A 75 8.80 3.66 25.74
C ASP A 75 9.41 3.17 24.41
N ARG A 76 10.63 3.68 24.15
CA ARG A 76 11.43 3.48 22.93
C ARG A 76 12.73 2.71 23.19
N ARG A 77 12.81 1.91 24.26
CA ARG A 77 14.08 1.33 24.73
C ARG A 77 14.74 0.25 23.88
N ASN A 78 14.07 -0.36 22.90
CA ASN A 78 14.60 -1.61 22.31
C ASN A 78 15.00 -1.59 20.83
N ALA A 79 14.58 -0.64 20.00
CA ALA A 79 14.78 -0.78 18.54
C ALA A 79 16.23 -0.48 18.06
N GLY A 80 16.85 0.61 18.54
CA GLY A 80 18.20 1.01 18.10
C GLY A 80 19.32 0.09 18.61
N ALA A 81 19.19 -0.38 19.85
CA ALA A 81 20.11 -1.37 20.42
C ALA A 81 19.95 -2.75 19.77
N LEU A 82 18.74 -3.10 19.29
CA LEU A 82 18.50 -4.32 18.53
C LEU A 82 19.22 -4.28 17.18
N VAL A 83 19.11 -3.22 16.38
CA VAL A 83 19.74 -3.19 15.04
C VAL A 83 21.27 -3.29 15.12
N SER A 84 21.90 -2.62 16.08
CA SER A 84 23.36 -2.68 16.30
C SER A 84 23.82 -4.01 16.90
N ARG A 85 23.08 -4.59 17.87
CA ARG A 85 23.36 -5.94 18.38
C ARG A 85 23.06 -7.02 17.34
N PHE A 86 22.08 -6.82 16.48
CA PHE A 86 21.73 -7.75 15.41
C PHE A 86 22.83 -7.81 14.36
N THR A 87 23.43 -6.67 13.98
CA THR A 87 24.59 -6.63 13.08
C THR A 87 25.85 -7.24 13.69
N GLN A 88 26.13 -6.99 14.98
CA GLN A 88 27.27 -7.63 15.68
C GLN A 88 27.08 -9.13 15.91
N LEU A 89 25.89 -9.57 16.31
CA LEU A 89 25.57 -10.99 16.53
C LEU A 89 25.55 -11.75 15.20
N HIS A 90 25.16 -11.11 14.09
CA HIS A 90 25.21 -11.69 12.75
C HIS A 90 26.64 -11.97 12.29
N LYS A 91 27.57 -11.04 12.55
CA LYS A 91 28.97 -11.20 12.19
C LYS A 91 29.58 -12.41 12.90
N LEU A 92 29.35 -12.54 14.20
CA LEU A 92 29.90 -13.64 15.01
C LEU A 92 29.25 -15.01 14.74
N ARG A 93 27.99 -15.04 14.29
CA ARG A 93 27.24 -16.29 14.10
C ARG A 93 27.33 -16.85 12.68
N LEU A 94 27.54 -16.01 11.66
CA LEU A 94 27.85 -16.49 10.31
C LEU A 94 29.20 -17.21 10.28
N ASP A 95 30.20 -16.68 10.98
CA ASP A 95 31.54 -17.28 11.08
C ASP A 95 31.46 -18.68 11.71
N HIS A 96 30.63 -18.86 12.73
CA HIS A 96 30.45 -20.16 13.39
C HIS A 96 29.63 -21.17 12.56
N ILE A 97 28.67 -20.71 11.75
CA ILE A 97 27.85 -21.60 10.89
C ILE A 97 28.65 -22.10 9.68
N LEU A 98 29.59 -21.31 9.16
CA LEU A 98 30.49 -21.73 8.10
C LEU A 98 31.50 -22.81 8.55
N GLU A 99 31.77 -22.91 9.85
CA GLU A 99 32.67 -23.93 10.41
C GLU A 99 31.97 -25.24 10.83
N SER A 100 30.66 -25.24 11.09
CA SER A 100 29.95 -26.45 11.54
C SER A 100 29.24 -27.19 10.39
N ASN A 101 29.94 -28.14 9.76
CA ASN A 101 29.35 -29.11 8.84
C ASN A 101 28.42 -30.11 9.56
N SER A 102 27.10 -30.05 9.34
CA SER A 102 26.17 -31.14 9.67
C SER A 102 24.77 -30.98 9.03
N PRO A 103 24.17 -32.03 8.43
CA PRO A 103 22.90 -31.95 7.71
C PRO A 103 21.71 -32.42 8.60
N ARG A 104 20.86 -31.49 9.05
CA ARG A 104 19.54 -31.81 9.66
C ARG A 104 18.42 -30.91 9.13
N TRP A 105 18.40 -30.68 7.81
CA TRP A 105 17.40 -29.83 7.16
C TRP A 105 15.99 -30.45 7.09
N GLY A 106 15.87 -31.78 7.17
CA GLY A 106 14.58 -32.48 7.03
C GLY A 106 13.56 -32.16 8.15
N ASP A 107 14.02 -31.92 9.37
CA ASP A 107 13.14 -31.70 10.54
C ASP A 107 12.64 -30.24 10.66
N LEU A 108 13.32 -29.31 9.98
CA LEU A 108 12.93 -27.90 9.94
C LEU A 108 11.75 -27.68 8.97
N VAL A 109 11.77 -28.37 7.83
CA VAL A 109 10.74 -28.24 6.79
C VAL A 109 9.42 -28.88 7.21
N SER A 110 9.47 -29.97 7.98
CA SER A 110 8.26 -30.64 8.52
C SER A 110 7.56 -29.79 9.59
N ARG A 111 8.30 -29.04 10.42
CA ARG A 111 7.74 -28.12 11.43
C ARG A 111 7.09 -26.87 10.83
N LEU A 112 7.52 -26.44 9.64
CA LEU A 112 6.92 -25.33 8.91
C LEU A 112 5.60 -25.71 8.20
N ARG A 113 5.24 -27.00 8.15
CA ARG A 113 4.11 -27.53 7.36
C ARG A 113 2.84 -27.82 8.18
N ALA A 114 2.79 -27.46 9.46
CA ALA A 114 1.59 -27.67 10.26
C ALA A 114 0.45 -26.74 9.80
N PRO A 115 -0.80 -27.23 9.67
CA PRO A 115 -1.91 -26.45 9.16
C PRO A 115 -2.34 -25.38 10.18
N PHE A 116 -2.26 -24.11 9.77
CA PHE A 116 -2.70 -22.97 10.55
C PHE A 116 -4.21 -22.79 10.42
N LEU A 117 -4.94 -23.10 11.49
CA LEU A 117 -6.32 -22.66 11.66
C LEU A 117 -6.29 -21.23 12.22
N THR A 118 -6.48 -20.23 11.36
CA THR A 118 -6.77 -18.86 11.78
C THR A 118 -8.06 -18.86 12.59
N ARG A 119 -7.94 -18.59 13.88
CA ARG A 119 -9.07 -18.40 14.79
C ARG A 119 -9.82 -17.13 14.34
N ARG A 120 -11.00 -17.33 13.73
CA ARG A 120 -11.89 -16.25 13.29
C ARG A 120 -12.42 -15.54 14.54
N ASN A 121 -11.90 -14.34 14.83
CA ASN A 121 -12.46 -13.49 15.88
C ASN A 121 -13.73 -12.82 15.34
N GLU A 122 -14.88 -13.40 15.66
CA GLU A 122 -16.19 -12.76 15.50
C GLU A 122 -16.42 -11.84 16.70
N SER A 123 -16.00 -10.58 16.60
CA SER A 123 -16.62 -9.46 17.32
C SER A 123 -15.99 -8.12 16.91
N ASN A 124 -16.87 -7.14 16.66
CA ASN A 124 -16.71 -5.68 16.77
C ASN A 124 -16.90 -4.87 15.48
N ASP A 125 -18.15 -4.49 15.24
CA ASP A 125 -18.58 -3.35 14.40
C ASP A 125 -18.35 -1.96 15.06
N LYS A 126 -17.44 -1.84 16.04
CA LYS A 126 -17.43 -0.69 16.97
C LYS A 126 -16.22 0.24 16.93
N TYR A 127 -15.38 0.16 15.91
CA TYR A 127 -14.25 1.09 15.75
C TYR A 127 -14.54 2.15 14.68
N GLN A 128 -15.44 3.08 15.00
CA GLN A 128 -15.43 4.40 14.35
C GLN A 128 -14.37 5.24 15.08
N CYS A 129 -13.23 5.46 14.44
CA CYS A 129 -12.26 6.43 14.92
C CYS A 129 -12.69 7.81 14.41
N THR A 130 -13.40 8.55 15.25
CA THR A 130 -13.67 9.97 15.04
C THR A 130 -12.59 10.76 15.79
N SER A 131 -11.42 10.95 15.18
CA SER A 131 -10.51 12.01 15.63
C SER A 131 -11.09 13.35 15.17
N ILE A 132 -12.13 13.81 15.88
CA ILE A 132 -12.67 15.15 15.71
C ILE A 132 -11.72 16.08 16.47
N ALA A 133 -10.80 16.70 15.74
CA ALA A 133 -10.13 17.90 16.24
C ALA A 133 -11.22 18.95 16.49
N ARG A 134 -11.51 19.22 17.76
CA ARG A 134 -12.42 20.30 18.18
C ARG A 134 -11.65 21.63 18.12
N GLY A 135 -11.38 22.09 16.90
CA GLY A 135 -10.90 23.45 16.65
C GLY A 135 -12.04 24.46 16.76
N LYS A 136 -11.68 25.69 17.15
CA LYS A 136 -12.58 26.81 17.37
C LYS A 136 -13.27 27.23 16.05
N GLU A 137 -14.57 27.51 16.08
CA GLU A 137 -15.47 27.70 14.93
C GLU A 137 -15.24 28.99 14.10
N ASP A 138 -14.03 29.56 14.13
CA ASP A 138 -13.76 30.85 13.53
C ASP A 138 -13.32 30.68 12.06
N GLY A 139 -14.26 30.24 11.19
CA GLY A 139 -14.16 30.48 9.73
C GLY A 139 -14.06 29.29 8.79
N ILE A 140 -14.13 28.03 9.26
CA ILE A 140 -14.34 26.90 8.33
C ILE A 140 -15.74 27.07 7.74
N THR A 141 -15.81 27.30 6.42
CA THR A 141 -17.06 27.31 5.68
C THR A 141 -17.70 25.93 5.80
N ALA A 142 -18.59 25.77 6.79
CA ALA A 142 -19.32 24.55 7.12
C ALA A 142 -20.23 24.02 5.98
N ASN A 143 -20.05 24.51 4.75
CA ASN A 143 -20.90 24.28 3.60
C ASN A 143 -20.20 23.54 2.46
N GLU A 144 -18.92 23.18 2.58
CA GLU A 144 -18.26 22.35 1.57
C GLU A 144 -18.57 20.86 1.81
N ASN A 145 -19.06 20.18 0.76
CA ASN A 145 -19.30 18.75 0.80
C ASN A 145 -18.01 18.01 1.17
N PRO A 146 -18.01 17.06 2.13
CA PRO A 146 -16.79 16.34 2.50
C PRO A 146 -16.25 15.56 1.30
N LEU A 147 -14.93 15.55 1.12
CA LEU A 147 -14.28 14.71 0.11
C LEU A 147 -14.34 13.25 0.56
N ARG A 148 -14.78 12.35 -0.32
CA ARG A 148 -14.93 10.92 0.00
C ARG A 148 -13.84 10.10 -0.67
N LEU A 149 -12.94 9.57 0.15
CA LEU A 149 -11.80 8.74 -0.26
C LEU A 149 -12.10 7.26 -0.01
N PHE A 150 -11.93 6.41 -1.02
CA PHE A 150 -11.98 4.96 -0.88
C PHE A 150 -10.60 4.36 -1.15
N VAL A 151 -9.99 3.76 -0.14
CA VAL A 151 -8.72 3.05 -0.30
C VAL A 151 -9.01 1.56 -0.35
N VAL A 152 -8.56 0.88 -1.40
CA VAL A 152 -8.67 -0.56 -1.54
C VAL A 152 -7.32 -1.19 -1.78
N GLY A 153 -7.03 -2.32 -1.15
CA GLY A 153 -5.79 -3.04 -1.45
C GLY A 153 -5.44 -4.18 -0.52
N ASP A 154 -4.14 -4.41 -0.37
CA ASP A 154 -3.60 -5.53 0.38
C ASP A 154 -3.18 -5.15 1.82
N SER A 155 -2.13 -5.81 2.34
CA SER A 155 -1.49 -5.48 3.60
C SER A 155 -1.08 -4.01 3.76
N LEU A 156 -0.71 -3.32 2.67
CA LEU A 156 -0.31 -1.91 2.74
C LEU A 156 -1.52 -0.99 2.97
N ALA A 157 -2.66 -1.29 2.35
CA ALA A 157 -3.91 -0.55 2.58
C ALA A 157 -4.33 -0.65 4.05
N VAL A 158 -4.25 -1.87 4.60
CA VAL A 158 -4.61 -2.18 5.99
C VAL A 158 -3.60 -1.59 6.99
N GLY A 159 -2.35 -1.34 6.59
CA GLY A 159 -1.30 -0.91 7.53
C GLY A 159 -0.71 -2.08 8.33
N VAL A 160 -0.58 -3.27 7.73
CA VAL A 160 0.07 -4.40 8.40
C VAL A 160 1.51 -4.03 8.78
N GLY A 161 1.88 -4.32 10.03
CA GLY A 161 3.18 -3.95 10.59
C GLY A 161 3.13 -2.71 11.49
N THR A 162 2.00 -2.01 11.53
CA THR A 162 1.81 -0.88 12.45
C THR A 162 1.19 -1.38 13.75
N SER A 163 1.99 -1.49 14.81
CA SER A 163 1.50 -1.96 16.13
C SER A 163 0.81 -0.87 16.96
N LYS A 164 0.94 0.40 16.55
CA LYS A 164 0.62 1.56 17.39
C LYS A 164 -0.68 2.26 17.04
N SER A 165 -1.19 2.11 15.82
CA SER A 165 -2.43 2.76 15.39
C SER A 165 -3.59 1.78 15.38
N GLY A 166 -4.74 2.19 15.95
CA GLY A 166 -5.99 1.46 15.81
C GLY A 166 -6.63 1.61 14.43
N THR A 167 -6.10 2.51 13.59
CA THR A 167 -6.56 2.84 12.24
C THR A 167 -5.47 2.53 11.22
N PRO A 168 -5.85 2.22 9.96
CA PRO A 168 -4.88 2.12 8.88
C PRO A 168 -4.16 3.45 8.64
N ILE A 169 -2.85 3.45 8.85
CA ILE A 169 -2.02 4.67 8.79
C ILE A 169 -2.08 5.33 7.41
N LEU A 170 -2.09 4.53 6.34
CA LEU A 170 -1.98 5.06 4.97
C LEU A 170 -3.25 5.84 4.54
N PRO A 171 -4.48 5.29 4.62
CA PRO A 171 -5.70 6.04 4.37
C PRO A 171 -5.82 7.31 5.21
N GLU A 172 -5.51 7.22 6.50
CA GLU A 172 -5.56 8.36 7.41
C GLU A 172 -4.54 9.45 7.03
N SER A 173 -3.31 9.06 6.71
CA SER A 173 -2.26 9.99 6.28
C SER A 173 -2.64 10.69 4.98
N ILE A 174 -3.21 9.97 4.01
CA ILE A 174 -3.69 10.56 2.75
C ILE A 174 -4.82 11.55 3.05
N ALA A 175 -5.81 11.15 3.87
CA ALA A 175 -6.92 12.01 4.24
C ALA A 175 -6.47 13.28 4.98
N ARG A 176 -5.49 13.17 5.86
CA ARG A 176 -4.87 14.30 6.57
C ARG A 176 -4.20 15.28 5.61
N HIS A 177 -3.37 14.79 4.69
CA HIS A 177 -2.70 15.65 3.72
C HIS A 177 -3.70 16.30 2.77
N LEU A 178 -4.69 15.54 2.28
CA LEU A 178 -5.75 16.10 1.44
C LEU A 178 -6.55 17.18 2.18
N SER A 179 -6.93 16.94 3.44
CA SER A 179 -7.64 17.95 4.24
C SER A 179 -6.81 19.22 4.40
N LYS A 180 -5.51 19.09 4.69
CA LYS A 180 -4.58 20.22 4.79
C LYS A 180 -4.48 21.01 3.48
N GLU A 181 -4.24 20.33 2.36
CA GLU A 181 -4.12 20.96 1.04
C GLU A 181 -5.45 21.58 0.56
N LEU A 182 -6.59 21.07 1.03
CA LEU A 182 -7.93 21.58 0.74
C LEU A 182 -8.42 22.60 1.79
N GLY A 183 -7.51 23.26 2.51
CA GLY A 183 -7.85 24.33 3.45
C GLY A 183 -8.69 23.88 4.63
N GLY A 184 -8.51 22.64 5.08
CA GLY A 184 -9.25 22.04 6.19
C GLY A 184 -10.57 21.39 5.81
N ARG A 185 -10.86 21.23 4.50
CA ARG A 185 -12.05 20.49 4.05
C ARG A 185 -12.06 19.07 4.66
N PRO A 186 -13.20 18.61 5.22
CA PRO A 186 -13.28 17.26 5.78
C PRO A 186 -13.08 16.18 4.71
N VAL A 187 -12.28 15.17 5.05
CA VAL A 187 -12.04 14.00 4.20
C VAL A 187 -12.58 12.75 4.90
N HIS A 188 -13.64 12.19 4.36
CA HIS A 188 -14.23 10.93 4.78
C HIS A 188 -13.52 9.80 4.06
N TRP A 189 -12.77 8.97 4.78
CA TRP A 189 -12.07 7.85 4.18
C TRP A 189 -12.70 6.52 4.58
N THR A 190 -12.72 5.59 3.63
CA THR A 190 -13.06 4.18 3.84
C THR A 190 -11.91 3.34 3.33
N CYS A 191 -11.43 2.39 4.13
CA CYS A 191 -10.40 1.45 3.76
C CYS A 191 -10.95 0.03 3.71
N LEU A 192 -10.81 -0.61 2.55
CA LEU A 192 -11.10 -2.02 2.34
C LEU A 192 -9.80 -2.72 1.96
N GLY A 193 -9.26 -3.53 2.86
CA GLY A 193 -8.07 -4.31 2.50
C GLY A 193 -7.98 -5.63 3.21
N THR A 194 -7.28 -6.56 2.55
CA THR A 194 -7.07 -7.89 3.07
C THR A 194 -5.58 -8.22 3.00
N PRO A 195 -4.93 -8.56 4.13
CA PRO A 195 -3.51 -8.90 4.13
C PRO A 195 -3.19 -10.03 3.15
N GLY A 196 -2.18 -9.83 2.30
CA GLY A 196 -1.78 -10.81 1.30
C GLY A 196 -2.69 -10.92 0.08
N ALA A 197 -3.69 -10.05 -0.07
CA ALA A 197 -4.59 -10.09 -1.22
C ALA A 197 -3.86 -9.83 -2.55
N SER A 198 -4.15 -10.70 -3.52
CA SER A 198 -3.85 -10.48 -4.94
C SER A 198 -4.91 -9.58 -5.58
N THR A 199 -4.66 -9.13 -6.81
CA THR A 199 -5.66 -8.40 -7.60
C THR A 199 -7.01 -9.13 -7.68
N LYS A 200 -7.01 -10.45 -7.91
CA LYS A 200 -8.22 -11.30 -7.92
C LYS A 200 -9.00 -11.23 -6.61
N ARG A 201 -8.30 -11.33 -5.48
CA ARG A 201 -8.92 -11.28 -4.15
C ARG A 201 -9.47 -9.88 -3.86
N ILE A 202 -8.73 -8.84 -4.23
CA ILE A 202 -9.20 -7.45 -4.13
C ILE A 202 -10.51 -7.26 -4.92
N THR A 203 -10.61 -7.80 -6.14
CA THR A 203 -11.87 -7.75 -6.91
C THR A 203 -13.02 -8.39 -6.14
N GLY A 204 -12.82 -9.60 -5.58
CA GLY A 204 -13.84 -10.28 -4.78
C GLY A 204 -14.24 -9.49 -3.53
N ASP A 205 -13.27 -8.90 -2.82
CA ASP A 205 -13.51 -8.07 -1.64
C ASP A 205 -14.36 -6.83 -2.01
N ILE A 206 -14.07 -6.18 -3.15
CA ILE A 206 -14.86 -5.05 -3.67
C ILE A 206 -16.30 -5.49 -4.00
N GLU A 207 -16.47 -6.62 -4.68
CA GLU A 207 -17.81 -7.15 -5.01
C GLU A 207 -18.63 -7.40 -3.76
N GLN A 208 -18.04 -8.10 -2.78
CA GLN A 208 -18.68 -8.40 -1.51
C GLN A 208 -19.04 -7.11 -0.75
N TRP A 209 -18.13 -6.14 -0.73
CA TRP A 209 -18.37 -4.84 -0.09
C TRP A 209 -19.57 -4.12 -0.68
N PHE A 210 -19.68 -4.03 -2.01
CA PHE A 210 -20.81 -3.37 -2.67
C PHE A 210 -22.12 -4.17 -2.60
N GLN A 211 -22.08 -5.46 -2.27
CA GLN A 211 -23.28 -6.23 -1.97
C GLN A 211 -23.81 -5.94 -0.57
N VAL A 212 -22.92 -5.79 0.42
CA VAL A 212 -23.29 -5.58 1.83
C VAL A 212 -23.57 -4.10 2.13
N ALA A 213 -22.83 -3.17 1.51
CA ALA A 213 -23.00 -1.75 1.72
C ALA A 213 -24.34 -1.27 1.14
N SER A 214 -25.38 -1.21 1.98
CA SER A 214 -26.69 -0.66 1.62
C SER A 214 -26.62 0.83 1.25
N ASN A 215 -25.63 1.55 1.78
CA ASN A 215 -25.32 2.91 1.37
C ASN A 215 -24.37 2.88 0.17
N LYS A 216 -24.91 3.25 -0.99
CA LYS A 216 -24.16 3.65 -2.18
C LYS A 216 -23.56 5.02 -1.90
N ASP A 217 -22.58 5.07 -1.01
CA ASP A 217 -21.76 6.25 -0.88
C ASP A 217 -21.03 6.43 -2.20
N ASP A 218 -21.30 7.55 -2.86
CA ASP A 218 -20.51 7.98 -4.00
C ASP A 218 -19.14 8.41 -3.45
N TYR A 219 -18.06 7.94 -4.06
CA TYR A 219 -16.69 8.32 -3.69
C TYR A 219 -16.14 9.24 -4.76
N ASP A 220 -15.32 10.21 -4.35
CA ASP A 220 -14.68 11.18 -5.26
C ASP A 220 -13.32 10.67 -5.73
N VAL A 221 -12.61 9.96 -4.86
CA VAL A 221 -11.27 9.42 -5.13
C VAL A 221 -11.20 7.98 -4.65
N VAL A 222 -10.65 7.09 -5.49
CA VAL A 222 -10.39 5.70 -5.16
C VAL A 222 -8.91 5.40 -5.29
N VAL A 223 -8.23 4.96 -4.24
CA VAL A 223 -6.82 4.57 -4.28
C VAL A 223 -6.72 3.04 -4.30
N VAL A 224 -6.09 2.48 -5.33
CA VAL A 224 -5.94 1.03 -5.49
C VAL A 224 -4.50 0.61 -5.24
N LEU A 225 -4.28 -0.17 -4.18
CA LEU A 225 -2.96 -0.69 -3.78
C LEU A 225 -2.89 -2.19 -4.08
N ALA A 226 -2.24 -2.54 -5.19
CA ALA A 226 -2.13 -3.92 -5.66
C ALA A 226 -0.76 -4.20 -6.33
N GLY A 227 -0.46 -5.48 -6.52
CA GLY A 227 0.67 -5.96 -7.32
C GLY A 227 1.77 -6.67 -6.53
N LEU A 228 1.99 -6.30 -5.26
CA LEU A 228 3.08 -6.91 -4.48
C LEU A 228 2.83 -8.41 -4.21
N ASN A 229 1.59 -8.81 -3.94
CA ASN A 229 1.27 -10.23 -3.71
C ASN A 229 1.12 -11.02 -5.01
N ASP A 230 0.70 -10.38 -6.10
CA ASP A 230 0.73 -10.99 -7.43
C ASP A 230 2.18 -11.31 -7.83
N LEU A 231 3.12 -10.39 -7.56
CA LEU A 231 4.55 -10.63 -7.74
C LEU A 231 5.07 -11.77 -6.87
N LYS A 232 4.68 -11.82 -5.59
CA LYS A 232 5.03 -12.94 -4.70
C LYS A 232 4.54 -14.27 -5.26
N GLY A 233 3.35 -14.32 -5.84
CA GLY A 233 2.81 -15.52 -6.48
C GLY A 233 3.63 -15.98 -7.68
N ILE A 234 4.13 -15.03 -8.49
CA ILE A 234 5.02 -15.34 -9.63
C ILE A 234 6.39 -15.81 -9.15
N MET A 235 6.96 -15.14 -8.14
CA MET A 235 8.31 -15.41 -7.64
C MET A 235 8.40 -16.69 -6.83
N LEU A 236 7.36 -16.99 -6.04
CA LEU A 236 7.35 -18.04 -5.03
C LEU A 236 6.14 -18.96 -5.26
N PRO A 237 6.04 -19.63 -6.42
CA PRO A 237 4.87 -20.44 -6.78
C PRO A 237 4.64 -21.62 -5.83
N PHE A 238 5.61 -21.95 -4.99
CA PHE A 238 5.55 -22.99 -3.97
C PHE A 238 5.04 -22.50 -2.61
N LEU A 239 5.03 -21.19 -2.35
CA LEU A 239 4.52 -20.61 -1.09
C LEU A 239 3.04 -20.23 -1.20
N THR A 240 2.53 -20.01 -2.40
CA THR A 240 1.12 -19.71 -2.62
C THR A 240 0.33 -21.01 -2.67
N THR A 241 -0.14 -21.43 -1.50
CA THR A 241 -1.15 -22.48 -1.37
C THR A 241 -2.53 -21.90 -1.70
N ASP A 242 -3.12 -22.37 -2.81
CA ASP A 242 -4.55 -22.67 -2.91
C ASP A 242 -5.63 -21.66 -3.34
N ASP A 243 -5.36 -20.45 -3.82
CA ASP A 243 -6.47 -19.59 -4.33
C ASP A 243 -6.98 -19.93 -5.75
N GLY A 244 -6.68 -21.14 -6.23
CA GLY A 244 -7.05 -21.63 -7.56
C GLY A 244 -6.29 -20.90 -8.65
N ARG A 245 -5.35 -21.60 -9.30
CA ARG A 245 -4.64 -21.14 -10.50
C ARG A 245 -5.65 -20.78 -11.60
N ASN A 246 -6.15 -19.55 -11.55
CA ASN A 246 -6.70 -18.86 -12.70
C ASN A 246 -5.55 -18.06 -13.29
N ASP A 247 -5.30 -18.26 -14.57
CA ASP A 247 -4.24 -17.64 -15.37
C ASP A 247 -4.46 -16.13 -15.61
N ALA A 248 -5.25 -15.46 -14.77
CA ALA A 248 -5.45 -14.03 -14.87
C ALA A 248 -4.11 -13.34 -14.59
N THR A 249 -3.53 -12.77 -15.65
CA THR A 249 -2.35 -11.94 -15.54
C THR A 249 -2.63 -10.74 -14.62
N PHE A 250 -1.59 -10.19 -13.99
CA PHE A 250 -1.72 -8.99 -13.15
C PHE A 250 -2.49 -7.86 -13.85
N LYS A 251 -2.17 -7.63 -15.13
CA LYS A 251 -2.87 -6.68 -16.01
C LYS A 251 -4.38 -6.94 -16.09
N GLU A 252 -4.78 -8.20 -16.26
CA GLU A 252 -6.19 -8.58 -16.29
C GLU A 252 -6.86 -8.40 -14.93
N GLY A 253 -6.15 -8.71 -13.84
CA GLY A 253 -6.59 -8.42 -12.48
C GLY A 253 -6.88 -6.93 -12.27
N LEU A 254 -5.97 -6.05 -12.67
CA LEU A 254 -6.17 -4.59 -12.59
C LEU A 254 -7.34 -4.11 -13.44
N ARG A 255 -7.49 -4.63 -14.67
CA ARG A 255 -8.63 -4.29 -15.54
C ARG A 255 -9.96 -4.70 -14.92
N ASN A 256 -10.01 -5.87 -14.28
CA ASN A 256 -11.20 -6.34 -13.57
C ASN A 256 -11.53 -5.44 -12.37
N ILE A 257 -10.54 -5.04 -11.56
CA ILE A 257 -10.75 -4.08 -10.48
C ILE A 257 -11.32 -2.77 -11.03
N PHE A 258 -10.73 -2.23 -12.09
CA PHE A 258 -11.19 -0.98 -12.69
C PHE A 258 -12.61 -1.09 -13.25
N PHE A 259 -12.91 -2.14 -14.02
CA PHE A 259 -14.24 -2.36 -14.59
C PHE A 259 -15.29 -2.53 -13.50
N LEU A 260 -14.96 -3.26 -12.44
CA LEU A 260 -15.83 -3.44 -11.30
C LEU A 260 -16.10 -2.10 -10.59
N LEU A 261 -15.06 -1.34 -10.25
CA LEU A 261 -15.18 -0.01 -9.65
C LEU A 261 -16.03 0.91 -10.52
N ARG A 262 -15.78 0.95 -11.82
CA ARG A 262 -16.56 1.72 -12.81
C ARG A 262 -18.03 1.29 -12.88
N SER A 263 -18.32 -0.01 -12.74
CA SER A 263 -19.70 -0.51 -12.79
C SER A 263 -20.49 -0.25 -11.51
N LYS A 264 -19.81 -0.21 -10.36
CA LYS A 264 -20.41 -0.11 -9.02
C LYS A 264 -20.49 1.31 -8.50
N LEU A 265 -19.42 2.08 -8.66
CA LEU A 265 -19.43 3.52 -8.43
C LEU A 265 -20.27 4.14 -9.55
N ARG A 266 -21.22 5.02 -9.20
CA ARG A 266 -22.27 5.51 -10.10
C ARG A 266 -21.72 6.19 -11.37
N TRP A 267 -21.32 5.40 -12.36
CA TRP A 267 -21.10 5.85 -13.72
C TRP A 267 -22.46 5.90 -14.45
N LYS A 268 -23.44 6.56 -13.82
CA LYS A 268 -24.82 6.63 -14.29
C LYS A 268 -24.98 7.50 -15.54
N VAL A 269 -23.99 8.33 -15.85
CA VAL A 269 -24.00 9.27 -16.99
C VAL A 269 -24.23 8.55 -18.33
N GLU A 270 -23.71 7.34 -18.51
CA GLU A 270 -23.79 6.65 -19.82
C GLU A 270 -25.22 6.14 -20.11
N LYS A 271 -25.92 5.59 -19.10
CA LYS A 271 -27.29 5.09 -19.29
C LYS A 271 -28.31 6.19 -19.56
N LEU A 272 -28.10 7.39 -19.01
CA LEU A 272 -28.99 8.52 -19.27
C LEU A 272 -28.73 9.15 -20.64
N ARG A 273 -27.48 9.17 -21.11
CA ARG A 273 -27.14 9.64 -22.46
C ARG A 273 -27.64 8.66 -23.53
N GLU A 274 -27.51 7.36 -23.29
CA GLU A 274 -27.98 6.33 -24.22
C GLU A 274 -29.51 6.27 -24.27
N LYS A 275 -30.21 6.45 -23.15
CA LYS A 275 -31.68 6.55 -23.13
C LYS A 275 -32.15 7.81 -23.86
N ARG A 276 -31.50 8.96 -23.68
CA ARG A 276 -31.83 10.21 -24.38
C ARG A 276 -31.63 10.10 -25.89
N ASN A 277 -30.57 9.44 -26.34
CA ASN A 277 -30.30 9.25 -27.76
C ASN A 277 -31.27 8.26 -28.43
N ARG A 278 -31.86 7.30 -27.68
CA ARG A 278 -32.85 6.36 -28.22
C ARG A 278 -34.26 6.90 -28.26
N THR A 279 -34.66 7.78 -27.33
CA THR A 279 -36.02 8.34 -27.32
C THR A 279 -36.20 9.52 -28.28
N GLY A 280 -35.11 10.04 -28.86
CA GLY A 280 -35.16 11.22 -29.75
C GLY A 280 -35.40 10.94 -31.23
N ASN A 281 -35.46 9.68 -31.69
CA ASN A 281 -35.33 9.38 -33.12
C ASN A 281 -36.47 8.57 -33.75
N ASP A 282 -37.44 8.06 -32.99
CA ASP A 282 -38.38 7.06 -33.53
C ASP A 282 -39.82 7.56 -33.79
N ASP A 283 -40.21 8.79 -33.41
CA ASP A 283 -41.62 9.25 -33.52
C ASP A 283 -41.87 10.55 -34.31
N ILE A 284 -40.92 11.03 -35.12
CA ILE A 284 -41.16 12.22 -35.98
C ILE A 284 -41.13 11.80 -37.45
N ASP A 285 -42.18 11.09 -37.85
CA ASP A 285 -42.58 11.01 -39.26
C ASP A 285 -43.99 11.60 -39.38
N GLY A 286 -44.07 12.77 -40.02
CA GLY A 286 -45.31 13.32 -40.56
C GLY A 286 -46.09 14.26 -39.65
N HIS A 287 -45.69 15.53 -39.60
CA HIS A 287 -46.55 16.64 -40.03
C HIS A 287 -45.73 17.94 -40.10
N LEU A 288 -45.47 18.38 -41.34
CA LEU A 288 -45.08 19.77 -41.63
C LEU A 288 -46.27 20.67 -41.29
N GLU A 289 -46.06 21.68 -40.44
CA GLU A 289 -46.55 23.03 -40.69
C GLU A 289 -45.80 24.07 -39.82
N GLU A 290 -45.16 24.99 -40.54
CA GLU A 290 -44.87 26.40 -40.25
C GLU A 290 -44.35 26.86 -38.88
N ALA A 291 -43.05 27.18 -38.89
CA ALA A 291 -42.43 28.43 -38.44
C ALA A 291 -43.02 29.14 -37.20
N GLU A 292 -42.35 29.00 -36.06
CA GLU A 292 -42.24 30.09 -35.09
C GLU A 292 -40.87 30.05 -34.36
N ASP A 293 -40.16 31.18 -34.45
CA ASP A 293 -38.87 31.47 -33.81
C ASP A 293 -38.94 31.24 -32.30
N THR A 294 -38.59 30.03 -31.86
CA THR A 294 -38.36 29.72 -30.45
C THR A 294 -36.87 29.60 -30.23
N SER A 295 -36.27 30.73 -29.83
CA SER A 295 -34.92 30.84 -29.30
C SER A 295 -34.72 29.81 -28.21
N THR A 296 -34.17 28.66 -28.58
CA THR A 296 -34.01 27.52 -27.69
C THR A 296 -32.91 27.86 -26.72
N ASP A 297 -33.30 27.99 -25.46
CA ASP A 297 -32.47 28.39 -24.34
C ASP A 297 -31.35 27.33 -24.12
N ILE A 298 -30.15 27.61 -24.62
CA ILE A 298 -28.93 26.76 -24.51
C ILE A 298 -28.39 26.75 -23.05
N SER A 299 -29.06 27.39 -22.11
CA SER A 299 -28.55 27.70 -20.77
C SER A 299 -28.55 26.55 -19.75
N SER A 300 -28.98 25.33 -20.11
CA SER A 300 -28.98 24.17 -19.19
C SER A 300 -27.98 23.08 -19.59
N ILE A 301 -26.72 23.45 -19.86
CA ILE A 301 -25.61 22.48 -19.87
C ILE A 301 -25.34 22.13 -18.41
N GLN A 302 -25.99 21.08 -17.89
CA GLN A 302 -25.66 20.57 -16.56
C GLN A 302 -24.18 20.18 -16.53
N PRO A 303 -23.41 20.61 -15.52
CA PRO A 303 -22.01 20.27 -15.40
C PRO A 303 -21.88 18.74 -15.40
N PRO A 304 -20.83 18.20 -16.06
CA PRO A 304 -20.62 16.76 -16.12
C PRO A 304 -20.58 16.19 -14.69
N GLU A 305 -21.45 15.23 -14.39
CA GLU A 305 -21.42 14.54 -13.09
C GLU A 305 -20.00 14.01 -12.84
N SER A 306 -19.43 14.35 -11.69
CA SER A 306 -18.04 14.03 -11.36
C SER A 306 -17.86 12.52 -11.22
N ARG A 307 -16.96 11.97 -12.03
CA ARG A 307 -16.55 10.56 -11.95
C ARG A 307 -15.51 10.40 -10.83
N PRO A 308 -15.50 9.27 -10.10
CA PRO A 308 -14.43 8.99 -9.15
C PRO A 308 -13.10 8.93 -9.88
N LEU A 309 -12.09 9.64 -9.36
CA LEU A 309 -10.72 9.51 -9.84
C LEU A 309 -10.07 8.28 -9.22
N VAL A 310 -9.65 7.32 -10.04
CA VAL A 310 -8.93 6.12 -9.58
C VAL A 310 -7.43 6.40 -9.59
N VAL A 311 -6.80 6.38 -8.42
CA VAL A 311 -5.37 6.62 -8.24
C VAL A 311 -4.67 5.28 -8.04
N ILE A 312 -3.64 5.01 -8.85
CA ILE A 312 -2.82 3.80 -8.75
C ILE A 312 -1.36 4.21 -8.55
N PRO A 313 -0.82 4.10 -7.33
CA PRO A 313 0.58 4.44 -7.09
C PRO A 313 1.55 3.36 -7.60
N ALA A 314 2.71 3.81 -8.02
CA ALA A 314 3.88 3.00 -8.29
C ALA A 314 4.40 2.33 -7.00
N LEU A 315 5.14 1.24 -7.15
CA LEU A 315 5.71 0.54 -6.01
C LEU A 315 7.07 1.19 -5.65
N PRO A 316 7.28 1.63 -4.39
CA PRO A 316 8.53 2.26 -4.00
C PRO A 316 9.63 1.21 -3.85
N THR A 317 10.34 0.90 -4.93
CA THR A 317 11.39 -0.13 -4.97
C THR A 317 12.73 0.35 -4.42
N LEU A 318 13.09 1.60 -4.76
CA LEU A 318 14.37 2.22 -4.41
C LEU A 318 14.65 2.32 -2.90
N PRO A 319 13.70 2.70 -2.04
CA PRO A 319 13.99 2.87 -0.61
C PRO A 319 14.17 1.56 0.15
N ILE A 320 13.88 0.39 -0.45
CA ILE A 320 13.95 -0.89 0.27
C ILE A 320 15.42 -1.38 0.26
N PRO A 321 16.14 -1.39 1.40
CA PRO A 321 17.58 -1.68 1.40
C PRO A 321 17.91 -3.06 0.85
N LEU A 322 17.01 -4.03 1.06
CA LEU A 322 17.18 -5.39 0.54
C LEU A 322 17.24 -5.44 -1.00
N PHE A 323 16.60 -4.48 -1.67
CA PHE A 323 16.56 -4.40 -3.13
C PHE A 323 17.73 -3.63 -3.71
N GLN A 324 18.67 -3.15 -2.90
CA GLN A 324 19.85 -2.42 -3.36
C GLN A 324 21.05 -3.34 -3.63
N TYR A 325 21.02 -4.59 -3.16
CA TYR A 325 22.14 -5.53 -3.28
C TYR A 325 22.10 -6.33 -4.60
N PRO A 326 23.15 -6.31 -5.43
CA PRO A 326 23.28 -7.20 -6.58
C PRO A 326 23.45 -8.67 -6.16
N PRO A 327 22.97 -9.64 -6.98
CA PRO A 327 22.24 -9.47 -8.25
C PRO A 327 20.72 -9.29 -8.06
N LEU A 328 20.24 -9.35 -6.82
CA LEU A 328 18.81 -9.32 -6.51
C LEU A 328 18.16 -8.01 -6.99
N CYS A 329 18.86 -6.89 -6.84
CA CYS A 329 18.40 -5.58 -7.29
C CYS A 329 18.01 -5.55 -8.77
N TRP A 330 18.85 -6.10 -9.66
CA TRP A 330 18.60 -6.08 -11.11
C TRP A 330 17.34 -6.85 -11.49
N PHE A 331 17.15 -8.00 -10.86
CA PHE A 331 16.01 -8.85 -11.13
C PHE A 331 14.72 -8.23 -10.58
N ILE A 332 14.75 -7.81 -9.31
CA ILE A 332 13.59 -7.22 -8.64
C ILE A 332 13.16 -5.91 -9.31
N HIS A 333 14.10 -5.04 -9.65
CA HIS A 333 13.78 -3.76 -10.28
C HIS A 333 13.05 -3.96 -11.62
N SER A 334 13.56 -4.86 -12.47
CA SER A 334 12.92 -5.19 -13.76
C SER A 334 11.49 -5.71 -13.61
N LEU A 335 11.22 -6.45 -12.54
CA LEU A 335 9.88 -7.00 -12.28
C LEU A 335 8.90 -5.92 -11.82
N PHE A 336 9.35 -5.03 -10.94
CA PHE A 336 8.53 -3.91 -10.50
C PHE A 336 8.30 -2.89 -11.62
N GLU A 337 9.31 -2.62 -12.45
CA GLU A 337 9.16 -1.80 -13.66
C GLU A 337 8.06 -2.37 -14.58
N CYS A 338 8.06 -3.69 -14.81
CA CYS A 338 7.02 -4.35 -15.59
C CYS A 338 5.61 -4.18 -14.99
N LEU A 339 5.46 -4.30 -13.66
CA LEU A 339 4.18 -4.08 -12.98
C LEU A 339 3.72 -2.61 -13.06
N ASP A 340 4.64 -1.67 -12.88
CA ASP A 340 4.34 -0.26 -12.93
C ASP A 340 4.07 0.21 -14.36
N ASP A 341 4.70 -0.40 -15.37
CA ASP A 341 4.36 -0.20 -16.79
C ASP A 341 2.96 -0.68 -17.14
N ASP A 342 2.50 -1.81 -16.57
CA ASP A 342 1.11 -2.26 -16.73
C ASP A 342 0.11 -1.28 -16.12
N LYS A 343 0.42 -0.71 -14.94
CA LYS A 343 -0.41 0.35 -14.32
C LYS A 343 -0.41 1.63 -15.15
N ARG A 344 0.76 2.04 -15.65
CA ARG A 344 0.93 3.23 -16.50
C ARG A 344 0.20 3.06 -17.83
N ALA A 345 0.26 1.87 -18.43
CA ALA A 345 -0.50 1.54 -19.64
C ALA A 345 -2.01 1.65 -19.39
N LEU A 346 -2.50 1.15 -18.25
CA LEU A 346 -3.91 1.28 -17.88
C LEU A 346 -4.34 2.76 -17.66
N SER A 347 -3.48 3.57 -17.05
CA SER A 347 -3.70 5.02 -16.90
C SER A 347 -3.72 5.74 -18.26
N ASN A 348 -2.83 5.38 -19.19
CA ASN A 348 -2.83 5.90 -20.56
C ASN A 348 -4.05 5.46 -21.38
N GLU A 349 -4.61 4.28 -21.12
CA GLU A 349 -5.87 3.79 -21.72
C GLU A 349 -7.08 4.60 -21.23
N HIS A 350 -7.02 5.17 -20.02
CA HIS A 350 -8.13 5.88 -19.37
C HIS A 350 -7.68 7.16 -18.63
N PRO A 351 -7.14 8.18 -19.33
CA PRO A 351 -6.51 9.35 -18.70
C PRO A 351 -7.49 10.26 -17.95
N ASP A 352 -8.79 10.18 -18.25
CA ASP A 352 -9.85 10.95 -17.59
C ASP A 352 -10.32 10.30 -16.28
N ALA A 353 -9.97 9.03 -16.05
CA ALA A 353 -10.51 8.23 -14.96
C ALA A 353 -9.43 7.63 -14.05
N ILE A 354 -8.23 7.39 -14.57
CA ILE A 354 -7.14 6.72 -13.86
C ILE A 354 -5.90 7.60 -13.85
N LEU A 355 -5.44 7.93 -12.65
CA LEU A 355 -4.18 8.62 -12.39
C LEU A 355 -3.13 7.64 -11.87
N PHE A 356 -2.10 7.38 -12.67
CA PHE A 356 -0.89 6.73 -12.18
C PHE A 356 0.01 7.74 -11.45
N VAL A 357 0.51 7.38 -10.27
CA VAL A 357 1.39 8.24 -9.46
C VAL A 357 2.76 7.57 -9.36
N ASP A 358 3.79 8.20 -9.92
CA ASP A 358 5.16 7.68 -9.85
C ASP A 358 5.67 7.61 -8.40
N ALA A 359 6.63 6.70 -8.17
CA ALA A 359 7.24 6.56 -6.86
C ALA A 359 8.08 7.81 -6.55
N PRO A 360 8.08 8.29 -5.29
CA PRO A 360 8.89 9.44 -4.91
C PRO A 360 10.37 9.16 -5.14
N SER A 361 11.10 10.19 -5.58
CA SER A 361 12.55 10.07 -5.75
C SER A 361 13.23 9.76 -4.40
N PRO A 362 14.36 9.02 -4.37
CA PRO A 362 15.07 8.73 -3.12
C PRO A 362 15.42 9.98 -2.32
N LYS A 363 15.77 11.08 -3.00
CA LYS A 363 16.07 12.36 -2.36
C LYS A 363 14.87 12.96 -1.61
N LEU A 364 13.68 12.79 -2.17
CA LEU A 364 12.44 13.23 -1.52
C LEU A 364 12.12 12.35 -0.31
N ILE A 365 12.43 11.05 -0.39
CA ILE A 365 12.27 10.14 0.75
C ILE A 365 13.25 10.53 1.86
N GLU A 366 14.51 10.80 1.52
CA GLU A 366 15.53 11.28 2.46
C GLU A 366 15.09 12.58 3.13
N SER A 367 14.55 13.55 2.38
CA SER A 367 14.05 14.79 2.99
C SER A 367 12.84 14.59 3.91
N ILE A 368 11.92 13.69 3.54
CA ILE A 368 10.76 13.34 4.38
C ILE A 368 11.21 12.58 5.64
N GLU A 369 12.22 11.71 5.52
CA GLU A 369 12.80 11.01 6.66
C GLU A 369 13.54 11.97 7.58
N GLU A 370 14.26 12.95 7.05
CA GLU A 370 14.87 14.01 7.85
C GLU A 370 13.79 14.80 8.62
N GLU A 371 12.71 15.20 7.95
CA GLU A 371 11.58 15.86 8.61
C GLU A 371 10.94 14.96 9.69
N ARG A 372 10.73 13.66 9.43
CA ARG A 372 10.16 12.70 10.39
C ARG A 372 11.10 12.30 11.53
N VAL A 373 12.41 12.27 11.29
CA VAL A 373 13.43 12.00 12.31
C VAL A 373 13.63 13.23 13.19
N ILE A 374 13.41 14.43 12.65
CA ILE A 374 13.35 15.68 13.41
C ILE A 374 12.05 15.74 14.24
N LEU A 375 10.92 15.25 13.72
CA LEU A 375 9.66 15.05 14.48
C LEU A 375 9.79 13.97 15.59
N ALA A 376 10.80 13.09 15.54
CA ALA A 376 10.96 12.04 16.56
C ALA A 376 11.47 12.53 17.94
N LEU A 377 11.88 13.80 18.07
CA LEU A 377 12.35 14.42 19.32
C LEU A 377 11.87 15.87 19.53
N ASN A 378 11.41 16.58 18.49
CA ASN A 378 10.92 17.95 18.63
C ASN A 378 9.46 18.04 19.08
N ASP A 379 8.65 17.02 18.80
CA ASP A 379 7.22 16.93 19.17
C ASP A 379 7.00 16.67 20.67
N VAL A 380 8.10 16.57 21.41
CA VAL A 380 8.11 16.35 22.85
C VAL A 380 8.38 17.69 23.50
N LYS A 381 7.41 18.20 24.29
CA LYS A 381 7.55 19.44 25.08
C LYS A 381 8.97 19.58 25.60
N ASP A 382 9.55 20.75 25.42
CA ASP A 382 10.97 21.07 25.64
C ASP A 382 11.52 20.54 26.98
N ARG A 383 10.68 20.56 28.03
CA ARG A 383 10.97 19.99 29.35
C ARG A 383 11.13 18.47 29.34
N THR A 384 10.27 17.76 28.63
CA THR A 384 10.29 16.30 28.47
C THR A 384 11.43 15.90 27.54
N LYS A 385 11.73 16.68 26.50
CA LYS A 385 12.90 16.49 25.63
C LYS A 385 14.20 16.54 26.43
N ARG A 386 14.42 17.62 27.20
CA ARG A 386 15.59 17.77 28.09
C ARG A 386 15.68 16.63 29.12
N LYS A 387 14.54 16.16 29.63
CA LYS A 387 14.51 15.02 30.57
C LYS A 387 14.94 13.73 29.89
N ILE A 388 14.46 13.46 28.67
CA ILE A 388 14.86 12.29 27.88
C ILE A 388 16.34 12.37 27.53
N GLU A 389 16.83 13.51 27.06
CA GLU A 389 18.25 13.74 26.76
C GLU A 389 19.14 13.56 28.00
N SER A 390 18.72 14.09 29.15
CA SER A 390 19.42 13.89 30.43
C SER A 390 19.50 12.42 30.80
N LEU A 391 18.40 11.68 30.68
CA LEU A 391 18.35 10.25 30.99
C LEU A 391 19.20 9.42 30.02
N MET A 392 19.21 9.77 28.73
CA MET A 392 20.07 9.12 27.74
C MET A 392 21.55 9.39 28.01
N LYS A 393 21.90 10.61 28.44
CA LYS A 393 23.28 10.98 28.78
C LYS A 393 23.76 10.26 30.04
N GLU A 394 22.93 10.21 31.08
CA GLU A 394 23.20 9.45 32.31
C GLU A 394 23.39 7.96 32.01
N HIS A 395 22.51 7.38 31.19
CA HIS A 395 22.63 5.99 30.77
C HIS A 395 23.85 5.73 29.87
N SER A 396 24.28 6.68 29.03
CA SER A 396 25.51 6.51 28.25
C SER A 396 26.77 6.53 29.13
N LEU A 397 26.76 7.32 30.20
CA LEU A 397 27.86 7.44 31.15
C LEU A 397 27.98 6.22 32.05
N SER A 398 26.86 5.60 32.44
CA SER A 398 26.88 4.36 33.22
C SER A 398 27.49 3.18 32.47
N TYR A 399 27.35 3.15 31.13
CA TYR A 399 27.99 2.15 30.27
C TYR A 399 29.44 2.48 29.88
N SER A 400 29.87 3.73 30.08
CA SER A 400 31.23 4.17 29.75
C SER A 400 32.20 4.02 30.92
N GLN A 401 31.74 3.55 32.08
CA GLN A 401 32.64 3.14 33.15
C GLN A 401 33.10 1.71 32.86
N PRO A 402 34.38 1.49 32.51
CA PRO A 402 34.91 0.13 32.41
C PRO A 402 34.80 -0.50 33.80
N ASP A 403 34.23 -1.71 33.85
CA ASP A 403 34.07 -2.51 35.07
C ASP A 403 35.33 -2.39 35.95
N LYS A 404 35.15 -1.86 37.15
CA LYS A 404 36.17 -1.89 38.20
C LYS A 404 36.19 -3.24 38.88
#